data_AF-A0A6C0ANH8-F1
#
_entry.id   AF-A0A6C0ANH8-F1
#
_cell.length_a   1.000
_cell.length_b   1.000
_cell.length_c   1.000
_cell.angle_alpha   90.00
_cell.angle_beta   90.00
_cell.angle_gamma   90.00
#
_symmetry.space_group_name_H-M   'P 1'
#
loop_
_entity.id
_entity.type
_entity.pdbx_description
1 polymer ?
#
loop_
_entity_poly.entity_id
_entity_poly.type
_entity_poly.pdbx_seq_one_letter_code
_entity_poly.pdbx_strand_id
1 'polypeptide(L)'
;MSAFLYTTVMASLDVVIMTLLKLKSTSALTSPYILPLTMAIYSLEPLLFFKALSVKGMAILNVLWDSTSSILIALVGAFIFGEKISLINWLGIFLCSVGIVLVGL
;
A
#
# COMPACT_ATOMS: atom_id res chain seq x y z
N MET A 1 9.20 18.26 2.37
CA MET A 1 9.04 16.80 2.24
C MET A 1 8.46 16.54 0.86
N SER A 2 9.05 15.67 0.03
CA SER A 2 8.50 15.39 -1.31
C SER A 2 7.23 14.54 -1.23
N ALA A 3 6.34 14.66 -2.21
CA ALA A 3 5.12 13.85 -2.28
C ALA A 3 5.45 12.34 -2.24
N PHE A 4 6.52 11.93 -2.92
CA PHE A 4 7.03 10.57 -2.91
C PHE A 4 7.38 10.03 -1.53
N LEU A 5 7.90 10.87 -0.63
CA LEU A 5 8.24 10.42 0.73
C LEU A 5 6.98 10.13 1.54
N TYR A 6 5.96 11.00 1.47
CA TYR A 6 4.68 10.73 2.12
C TYR A 6 4.02 9.46 1.56
N THR A 7 3.95 9.33 0.23
CA THR A 7 3.30 8.17 -0.41
C THR A 7 4.04 6.87 -0.12
N THR A 8 5.38 6.90 -0.03
CA THR A 8 6.17 5.71 0.33
C THR A 8 5.96 5.30 1.79
N VAL A 9 5.86 6.26 2.72
CA VAL A 9 5.58 5.96 4.13
C VAL A 9 4.19 5.34 4.28
N MET A 10 3.16 5.96 3.69
CA MET A 10 1.79 5.44 3.67
C MET A 10 1.75 4.03 3.03
N ALA A 11 2.39 3.85 1.87
CA ALA A 11 2.45 2.55 1.23
C ALA A 11 3.18 1.47 2.05
N SER A 12 4.20 1.85 2.82
CA SER A 12 4.90 0.91 3.71
C SER A 12 4.02 0.45 4.88
N LEU A 13 3.18 1.34 5.41
CA LEU A 13 2.20 1.01 6.45
C LEU A 13 1.13 0.06 5.89
N ASP A 14 0.63 0.32 4.69
CA ASP A 14 -0.28 -0.58 3.99
C ASP A 14 0.32 -1.98 3.82
N VAL A 15 1.59 -2.08 3.39
CA VAL A 15 2.29 -3.37 3.26
C VAL A 15 2.31 -4.13 4.58
N VAL A 16 2.66 -3.45 5.68
CA VAL A 16 2.69 -4.07 7.02
C VAL A 16 1.29 -4.54 7.43
N ILE A 17 0.29 -3.68 7.27
CA ILE A 17 -1.10 -3.97 7.64
C ILE A 17 -1.64 -5.15 6.84
N MET A 18 -1.51 -5.13 5.51
CA MET A 18 -2.00 -6.19 4.64
C MET A 18 -1.26 -7.51 4.89
N THR A 19 0.04 -7.48 5.18
CA THR A 19 0.81 -8.68 5.58
C THR A 19 0.28 -9.27 6.88
N LEU A 20 0.04 -8.45 7.91
CA LEU A 20 -0.51 -8.90 9.19
C LEU A 20 -1.92 -9.48 9.05
N LEU A 21 -2.77 -8.82 8.25
CA LEU A 21 -4.12 -9.30 7.94
C LEU A 21 -4.07 -10.63 7.19
N LYS A 22 -3.16 -10.78 6.22
CA LYS A 22 -2.96 -12.03 5.49
C LYS A 22 -2.51 -13.15 6.44
N LEU A 23 -1.53 -12.91 7.29
CA LEU A 23 -1.06 -13.89 8.30
C LEU A 23 -2.16 -14.29 9.30
N LYS A 24 -3.03 -13.34 9.67
CA LYS A 24 -4.21 -13.63 10.48
C LYS A 24 -5.21 -14.52 9.71
N SER A 25 -5.46 -14.22 8.44
CA SER A 25 -6.38 -14.99 7.59
C SER A 25 -5.92 -16.43 7.34
N THR A 26 -4.61 -16.67 7.23
CA THR A 26 -4.04 -18.02 7.05
C THR A 26 -3.86 -18.77 8.37
N SER A 27 -4.34 -18.22 9.49
CA SER A 27 -4.14 -18.75 10.85
C SER A 27 -2.67 -18.89 11.28
N ALA A 28 -1.73 -18.30 10.53
CA ALA A 28 -0.32 -18.23 10.92
C ALA A 28 -0.11 -17.36 12.16
N LEU A 29 -0.98 -16.35 12.35
CA LEU A 29 -1.07 -15.58 13.56
C LEU A 29 -2.48 -15.65 14.16
N THR A 30 -2.62 -16.30 15.31
CA THR A 30 -3.94 -16.57 15.92
C THR A 30 -4.39 -15.50 16.92
N SER A 31 -3.51 -14.57 17.32
CA SER A 31 -3.83 -13.53 18.31
C SER A 31 -5.05 -12.68 17.93
N PRO A 32 -6.05 -12.50 18.81
CA PRO A 32 -7.22 -11.67 18.52
C PRO A 32 -6.88 -10.18 18.41
N TYR A 33 -5.74 -9.75 18.96
CA TYR A 33 -5.32 -8.35 18.98
C TYR A 33 -4.82 -7.82 17.64
N ILE A 34 -4.58 -8.69 16.65
CA ILE A 34 -4.02 -8.29 15.35
C ILE A 34 -4.98 -7.39 14.60
N LEU A 35 -6.28 -7.71 14.59
CA LEU A 35 -7.29 -6.89 13.91
C LEU A 35 -7.34 -5.47 14.51
N PRO A 36 -7.57 -5.29 15.84
CA PRO A 36 -7.50 -3.97 16.47
C PRO A 36 -6.17 -3.24 16.24
N LEU A 37 -5.04 -3.95 16.29
CA LEU A 37 -3.72 -3.35 16.05
C LEU A 37 -3.60 -2.81 14.62
N THR A 38 -3.99 -3.59 13.62
CA THR A 38 -3.97 -3.14 12.22
C THR A 38 -4.88 -1.94 11.98
N MET A 39 -6.05 -1.90 12.63
CA MET A 39 -6.94 -0.73 12.59
C MET A 39 -6.31 0.51 13.23
N ALA A 40 -5.65 0.34 14.38
CA ALA A 40 -4.97 1.44 15.07
C ALA A 40 -3.82 2.02 14.22
N ILE A 41 -3.02 1.16 13.57
CA ILE A 41 -1.96 1.60 12.66
C ILE A 41 -2.57 2.30 11.43
N TYR A 42 -3.62 1.73 10.83
CA TYR A 42 -4.28 2.31 9.64
C TYR A 42 -4.89 3.69 9.93
N SER A 43 -5.30 3.96 11.18
CA SER A 43 -5.81 5.27 11.58
C SER A 43 -4.78 6.42 11.46
N LEU A 44 -3.50 6.10 11.28
CA LEU A 44 -2.44 7.07 11.01
C LEU A 44 -2.46 7.57 9.56
N GLU A 45 -3.03 6.80 8.62
CA GLU A 45 -3.05 7.13 7.20
C GLU A 45 -3.72 8.49 6.91
N PRO A 46 -4.93 8.80 7.42
CA PRO A 46 -5.55 10.10 7.20
C PRO A 46 -4.71 11.29 7.71
N LEU A 47 -3.93 11.11 8.79
CA LEU A 47 -3.05 12.14 9.33
C LEU A 47 -1.85 12.39 8.41
N LEU A 48 -1.26 11.33 7.86
CA LEU A 48 -0.18 11.43 6.88
C LEU A 48 -0.68 12.04 5.57
N PHE A 49 -1.83 11.58 5.09
CA PHE A 49 -2.48 12.09 3.89
C PHE A 49 -2.82 13.58 4.02
N PHE A 50 -3.39 13.99 5.16
CA PHE A 50 -3.68 15.41 5.44
C PHE A 50 -2.43 16.28 5.40
N LYS A 51 -1.31 15.81 5.96
CA LYS A 51 -0.03 16.51 5.86
C LYS A 51 0.48 16.55 4.42
N ALA A 52 0.32 15.46 3.67
CA ALA A 52 0.74 15.35 2.29
C ALA A 52 -0.01 16.32 1.36
N LEU A 53 -1.27 16.67 1.66
CA LEU A 53 -2.07 17.65 0.90
C LEU A 53 -1.43 19.03 0.80
N SER A 54 -0.50 19.37 1.69
CA SER A 54 0.30 20.60 1.58
C SER A 54 1.31 20.60 0.42
N VAL A 55 1.58 19.43 -0.18
CA VAL A 55 2.62 19.23 -1.20
C VAL A 55 2.04 19.03 -2.61
N LYS A 56 0.99 18.21 -2.75
CA LYS A 56 0.29 17.99 -4.04
C LYS A 56 -1.23 17.90 -3.80
N GLY A 57 -2.01 18.06 -4.87
CA GLY A 57 -3.46 17.95 -4.80
C GLY A 57 -3.93 16.54 -4.43
N MET A 58 -5.12 16.47 -3.81
CA MET A 58 -5.74 15.25 -3.33
C MET A 58 -5.74 14.11 -4.36
N ALA A 59 -6.17 14.39 -5.59
CA ALA A 59 -6.26 13.37 -6.65
C ALA A 59 -4.89 12.77 -7.00
N ILE A 60 -3.86 13.61 -7.12
CA ILE A 60 -2.50 13.17 -7.46
C ILE A 60 -1.93 12.33 -6.31
N LEU A 61 -2.07 12.79 -5.08
CA LEU A 61 -1.58 12.05 -3.91
C LEU A 61 -2.28 10.70 -3.75
N ASN A 62 -3.59 10.65 -3.95
CA ASN A 62 -4.36 9.42 -3.86
C ASN A 62 -3.88 8.39 -4.89
N VAL A 63 -3.74 8.81 -6.15
CA VAL A 63 -3.25 7.91 -7.23
C VAL A 63 -1.83 7.42 -6.93
N LEU A 64 -0.94 8.31 -6.47
CA LEU A 64 0.44 7.93 -6.13
C LEU A 64 0.49 6.96 -4.96
N TRP A 65 -0.27 7.22 -3.90
CA TRP A 65 -0.37 6.35 -2.73
C TRP A 65 -0.93 4.98 -3.11
N ASP A 66 -2.16 4.93 -3.65
CA ASP A 66 -2.87 3.67 -3.96
C ASP A 66 -2.07 2.79 -4.92
N SER A 67 -1.47 3.39 -5.96
CA SER A 67 -0.69 2.65 -6.94
C SER A 67 0.60 2.10 -6.32
N THR A 68 1.28 2.90 -5.49
CA THR A 68 2.52 2.47 -4.81
C THR A 68 2.21 1.32 -3.85
N SER A 69 1.16 1.47 -3.03
CA SER A 69 0.70 0.42 -2.11
C SER A 69 0.34 -0.85 -2.85
N SER A 70 -0.44 -0.75 -3.92
CA SER A 70 -0.89 -1.90 -4.72
C SER A 70 0.28 -2.68 -5.31
N ILE A 71 1.29 -2.00 -5.85
CA ILE A 71 2.49 -2.65 -6.39
C ILE A 71 3.24 -3.38 -5.28
N LEU A 72 3.53 -2.71 -4.17
CA LEU A 72 4.29 -3.32 -3.07
C LEU A 72 3.55 -4.52 -2.46
N ILE A 73 2.24 -4.40 -2.25
CA ILE A 73 1.40 -5.49 -1.73
C ILE A 73 1.38 -6.66 -2.72
N ALA A 74 1.27 -6.40 -4.03
CA ALA A 74 1.30 -7.45 -5.04
C ALA A 74 2.65 -8.18 -5.07
N LEU A 75 3.76 -7.45 -4.93
CA LEU A 75 5.09 -8.06 -4.80
C LEU A 75 5.19 -8.93 -3.54
N VAL A 76 4.67 -8.47 -2.40
CA VAL A 76 4.60 -9.26 -1.17
C VAL A 76 3.72 -10.50 -1.34
N GLY A 77 2.55 -10.37 -1.95
CA GLY A 77 1.66 -11.48 -2.27
C GLY A 77 2.36 -12.54 -3.12
N ALA A 78 3.03 -12.12 -4.20
CA ALA A 78 3.74 -13.02 -5.09
C ALA A 78 4.97 -13.69 -4.45
N PHE A 79 5.85 -12.91 -3.81
CA PHE A 79 7.16 -13.40 -3.36
C PHE A 79 7.17 -13.97 -1.94
N ILE A 80 6.34 -13.46 -1.03
CA ILE A 80 6.29 -13.90 0.37
C ILE A 80 5.18 -14.93 0.58
N PHE A 81 3.99 -14.68 0.04
CA PHE A 81 2.84 -15.57 0.22
C PHE A 81 2.68 -16.58 -0.92
N GLY A 82 3.48 -16.50 -1.98
CA GLY A 82 3.45 -17.43 -3.11
C GLY A 82 2.15 -17.36 -3.92
N GLU A 83 1.48 -16.21 -3.91
CA GLU A 83 0.21 -16.02 -4.63
C GLU A 83 0.43 -16.07 -6.15
N LYS A 84 -0.43 -16.82 -6.84
CA LYS A 84 -0.39 -16.91 -8.31
C LYS A 84 -1.05 -15.69 -8.93
N ILE A 85 -0.23 -14.72 -9.31
CA ILE A 85 -0.66 -13.55 -10.08
C ILE A 85 -0.62 -13.89 -11.58
N SER A 86 -1.76 -13.74 -12.26
CA SER A 86 -1.88 -14.01 -13.69
C SER A 86 -1.08 -13.02 -14.54
N LEU A 87 -0.76 -13.37 -15.79
CA LEU A 87 -0.03 -12.50 -16.70
C LEU A 87 -0.73 -11.15 -16.94
N ILE A 88 -2.07 -11.16 -17.04
CA ILE A 88 -2.86 -9.94 -17.21
C ILE A 88 -2.82 -9.06 -15.95
N ASN A 89 -2.78 -9.66 -14.76
CA ASN A 89 -2.64 -8.91 -13.52
C ASN A 89 -1.24 -8.27 -13.40
N TRP A 90 -0.19 -8.99 -13.80
CA TRP A 90 1.17 -8.44 -13.88
C TRP A 90 1.27 -7.28 -14.86
N LEU A 91 0.60 -7.37 -16.02
CA LEU A 91 0.50 -6.26 -16.95
C LEU A 91 -0.19 -5.05 -16.31
N GLY A 92 -1.26 -5.27 -15.55
CA GLY A 92 -1.92 -4.22 -14.76
C GLY A 92 -0.98 -3.54 -13.76
N ILE A 93 -0.24 -4.32 -12.96
CA ILE A 93 0.76 -3.82 -12.00
C ILE A 93 1.85 -3.01 -12.71
N PHE A 94 2.31 -3.47 -13.86
CA PHE A 94 3.28 -2.75 -14.69
C PHE A 94 2.72 -1.40 -15.17
N LEU A 95 1.48 -1.38 -15.68
CA LEU A 95 0.82 -0.13 -16.09
C LEU A 95 0.60 0.83 -14.92
N CYS A 96 0.30 0.34 -13.71
CA CYS A 96 0.27 1.16 -12.50
C CYS A 96 1.64 1.80 -12.22
N SER A 97 2.73 1.05 -12.41
CA SER A 97 4.09 1.57 -12.24
C SER A 97 4.39 2.71 -13.22
N VAL A 98 3.97 2.56 -14.48
CA VAL A 98 4.06 3.64 -15.49
C VAL A 98 3.20 4.84 -15.08
N GLY A 99 1.98 4.61 -14.58
CA GLY A 99 1.09 5.65 -14.08
C GLY A 99 1.70 6.46 -12.94
N ILE A 100 2.39 5.82 -11.99
CA ILE A 100 3.10 6.51 -10.90
C ILE A 100 4.14 7.48 -11.44
N VAL A 101 4.94 7.04 -12.42
CA VAL A 101 5.97 7.92 -13.01
C VAL A 101 5.31 9.11 -13.70
N LEU A 102 4.27 8.88 -14.50
CA LEU A 102 3.59 9.95 -15.24
C LEU A 102 2.85 10.95 -14.33
N VAL A 103 2.19 10.48 -13.28
CA VAL A 103 1.44 11.31 -12.32
C VAL A 103 2.38 11.96 -11.28
N GLY A 104 3.52 11.33 -11.03
CA GLY A 104 4.49 11.75 -10.02
C GLY A 104 5.40 12.89 -10.48
N LEU A 105 5.67 12.99 -11.78
CA LEU A 105 6.31 14.15 -12.42
C LEU A 105 5.55 15.46 -12.10
#